data_AF-G7HWR5-F1
#
_entry.id   AF-G7HWR5-F1
#
_cell.length_a   1.000
_cell.length_b   1.000
_cell.length_c   1.000
_cell.angle_alpha   90.00
_cell.angle_beta   90.00
_cell.angle_gamma   90.00
#
_symmetry.space_group_name_H-M   'P 1'
#
loop_
_entity.id
_entity.type
_entity.pdbx_description
1 polymer ?
#
loop_
_entity_poly.entity_id
_entity_poly.type
_entity_poly.pdbx_seq_one_letter_code
_entity_poly.pdbx_strand_id
1 'polypeptide(L)'
;MKFLNKAFILDCVSAFARFYMAYIWITAGISKLNQHATVAMAIRNYDIFPGEWSNFLALIIGPLEIMGGVLLLLGLFLKQANKIAIIVLTLFVIGIAQAWLRGLDIDCGCFEADPNATDGPMNYAMTILRDFFYIFLSGWTIFRPFKKFAIYP
;
A
#
# COMPACT_ATOMS: atom_id res chain seq x y z
N MET A 1 30.13 25.79 7.64
CA MET A 1 28.99 25.07 7.04
C MET A 1 28.08 24.64 8.19
N LYS A 2 27.06 25.45 8.52
CA LYS A 2 26.23 25.28 9.73
C LYS A 2 25.52 23.93 9.70
N PHE A 3 25.66 23.21 10.81
CA PHE A 3 24.92 22.01 11.20
C PHE A 3 23.59 21.87 10.46
N LEU A 4 23.49 20.83 9.63
CA LEU A 4 22.22 20.36 9.10
C LEU A 4 21.31 20.13 10.32
N ASN A 5 20.38 21.06 10.54
CA ASN A 5 19.61 21.11 11.77
C ASN A 5 18.79 19.82 11.84
N LYS A 6 19.00 18.99 12.87
CA LYS A 6 18.35 17.67 13.03
C LYS A 6 16.83 17.76 12.86
N ALA A 7 16.24 18.90 13.25
CA ALA A 7 14.84 19.20 13.01
C ALA A 7 14.45 19.22 11.52
N PHE A 8 15.25 19.87 10.68
CA PHE A 8 15.01 19.97 9.24
C PHE A 8 15.07 18.61 8.55
N ILE A 9 16.07 17.79 8.87
CA ILE A 9 16.20 16.43 8.31
C ILE A 9 14.95 15.60 8.63
N LEU A 10 14.53 15.62 9.89
CA LEU A 10 13.37 14.84 10.33
C LEU A 10 12.06 15.36 9.71
N ASP A 11 11.95 16.66 9.44
CA ASP A 11 10.81 17.22 8.70
C ASP A 11 10.80 16.79 7.24
N CYS A 12 11.96 16.74 6.58
CA CYS A 12 12.09 16.18 5.23
C CYS A 12 11.68 14.71 5.18
N VAL A 13 12.09 13.90 6.17
CA VAL A 13 11.69 12.49 6.27
C VAL A 13 10.19 12.34 6.44
N SER A 14 9.56 13.14 7.33
CA SER A 14 8.11 13.09 7.52
C SER A 14 7.34 13.58 6.30
N ALA A 15 7.84 14.59 5.58
CA ALA A 15 7.25 15.05 4.32
C ALA A 15 7.34 13.95 3.25
N PHE A 16 8.51 13.36 3.09
CA PHE A 16 8.73 12.24 2.17
C PHE A 16 7.78 11.08 2.48
N ALA A 17 7.73 10.62 3.73
CA ALA A 17 6.84 9.53 4.14
C ALA A 17 5.37 9.80 3.78
N ARG A 18 4.87 11.02 4.04
CA ARG A 18 3.48 11.39 3.70
C ARG A 18 3.23 11.37 2.19
N PHE A 19 4.02 12.11 1.42
CA PHE A 19 3.77 12.27 -0.02
C PHE A 19 4.06 11.00 -0.81
N TYR A 20 5.09 10.25 -0.41
CA TYR A 20 5.41 8.97 -1.03
C TYR A 20 4.31 7.94 -0.76
N MET A 21 3.82 7.82 0.49
CA MET A 21 2.70 6.92 0.77
C MET A 21 1.42 7.34 0.04
N ALA A 22 1.14 8.64 -0.06
CA ALA A 22 0.01 9.14 -0.85
C ALA A 22 0.13 8.73 -2.33
N TYR A 23 1.32 8.90 -2.92
CA TYR A 23 1.61 8.49 -4.29
C TYR A 23 1.36 6.99 -4.49
N ILE A 24 1.99 6.14 -3.66
CA ILE A 24 1.87 4.68 -3.76
C ILE A 24 0.41 4.22 -3.67
N TRP A 25 -0.37 4.76 -2.72
CA TRP A 25 -1.77 4.40 -2.55
C TRP A 25 -2.64 4.81 -3.75
N ILE A 26 -2.41 6.01 -4.29
CA ILE A 26 -3.16 6.49 -5.47
C ILE A 26 -2.81 5.66 -6.70
N THR A 27 -1.52 5.44 -6.99
CA THR A 27 -1.11 4.68 -8.17
C THR A 27 -1.55 3.23 -8.09
N ALA A 28 -1.43 2.61 -6.91
CA ALA A 28 -1.91 1.25 -6.67
C ALA A 28 -3.43 1.15 -6.90
N GLY A 29 -4.22 2.11 -6.40
CA GLY A 29 -5.66 2.08 -6.57
C GLY A 29 -6.10 2.35 -8.02
N ILE A 30 -5.44 3.27 -8.72
CA ILE A 30 -5.72 3.55 -10.15
C ILE A 30 -5.46 2.30 -11.00
N SER A 31 -4.39 1.56 -10.74
CA SER A 31 -4.07 0.32 -11.49
C SER A 31 -5.18 -0.74 -11.38
N LYS A 32 -5.98 -0.69 -10.30
CA LYS A 32 -7.06 -1.65 -10.01
C LYS A 32 -8.45 -1.23 -10.50
N LEU A 33 -8.68 0.05 -10.81
CA LEU A 33 -10.03 0.57 -11.12
C LEU A 33 -10.68 -0.07 -12.36
N ASN A 34 -9.90 -0.42 -13.38
CA ASN A 34 -10.43 -0.96 -14.64
C ASN A 34 -10.13 -2.47 -14.81
N GLN A 35 -9.57 -3.12 -13.79
CA GLN A 35 -9.05 -4.48 -13.89
C GLN A 35 -9.72 -5.44 -12.89
N HIS A 36 -11.03 -5.28 -12.68
CA HIS A 36 -11.77 -6.05 -11.67
C HIS A 36 -11.61 -7.57 -11.84
N ALA A 37 -11.67 -8.09 -13.07
CA ALA A 37 -11.52 -9.52 -13.32
C ALA A 37 -10.12 -10.03 -12.92
N THR A 38 -9.07 -9.29 -13.31
CA THR A 38 -7.67 -9.61 -12.98
C THR A 38 -7.44 -9.56 -11.47
N VAL A 39 -7.95 -8.53 -10.79
CA VAL A 39 -7.82 -8.39 -9.33
C VAL A 39 -8.62 -9.48 -8.60
N ALA A 40 -9.83 -9.84 -9.07
CA ALA A 40 -10.61 -10.91 -8.48
C ALA A 40 -9.94 -12.28 -8.63
N MET A 41 -9.34 -12.56 -9.80
CA MET A 41 -8.54 -13.77 -10.01
C MET A 41 -7.32 -13.78 -9.10
N ALA A 42 -6.59 -12.67 -9.00
CA ALA A 42 -5.44 -12.55 -8.10
C ALA A 42 -5.85 -12.83 -6.64
N ILE A 43 -6.97 -12.30 -6.16
CA ILE A 43 -7.48 -12.56 -4.80
C ILE A 43 -7.90 -14.03 -4.62
N ARG A 44 -8.51 -14.65 -5.64
CA ARG A 44 -8.87 -16.08 -5.61
C ARG A 44 -7.64 -16.98 -5.50
N ASN A 45 -6.53 -16.61 -6.13
CA ASN A 45 -5.30 -17.39 -6.10
C ASN A 45 -4.65 -17.48 -4.71
N TYR A 46 -5.02 -16.62 -3.76
CA TYR A 46 -4.61 -16.78 -2.37
C TYR A 46 -5.27 -17.99 -1.69
N ASP A 47 -6.39 -18.49 -2.23
CA ASP A 47 -7.14 -19.63 -1.68
C ASP A 47 -7.51 -19.44 -0.19
N ILE A 48 -7.90 -18.21 0.15
CA ILE A 48 -8.35 -17.78 1.48
C ILE A 48 -9.87 -17.54 1.49
N PHE A 49 -10.41 -16.92 0.45
CA PHE A 49 -11.78 -16.41 0.41
C PHE A 49 -12.63 -17.15 -0.62
N PRO A 50 -13.95 -17.34 -0.37
CA PRO A 50 -14.89 -17.83 -1.37
C PRO A 50 -14.97 -16.89 -2.58
N GLY A 51 -15.35 -17.42 -3.74
CA GLY A 51 -15.34 -16.66 -5.01
C GLY A 51 -16.20 -15.39 -5.02
N GLU A 52 -17.28 -15.32 -4.22
CA GLU A 52 -18.11 -14.11 -4.05
C GLU A 52 -17.38 -13.01 -3.28
N TRP A 53 -16.67 -13.37 -2.21
CA TRP A 53 -15.86 -12.44 -1.42
C TRP A 53 -14.71 -11.88 -2.23
N SER A 54 -14.06 -12.69 -3.07
CA SER A 54 -12.99 -12.22 -3.95
C SER A 54 -13.46 -11.14 -4.93
N ASN A 55 -14.66 -11.31 -5.50
CA ASN A 55 -15.25 -10.31 -6.40
C ASN A 55 -15.60 -9.02 -5.65
N PHE A 56 -16.18 -9.14 -4.46
CA PHE A 56 -16.50 -7.98 -3.63
C PHE A 56 -15.24 -7.20 -3.23
N LEU A 57 -14.19 -7.91 -2.78
CA LEU A 57 -12.90 -7.32 -2.44
C LEU A 57 -12.25 -6.63 -3.65
N ALA A 58 -12.28 -7.26 -4.82
CA ALA A 58 -11.76 -6.68 -6.07
C ALA A 58 -12.44 -5.38 -6.48
N LEU A 59 -13.71 -5.18 -6.08
CA LEU A 59 -14.45 -3.96 -6.37
C LEU A 59 -14.10 -2.83 -5.40
N ILE A 60 -13.88 -3.14 -4.12
CA ILE A 60 -13.70 -2.11 -3.08
C ILE A 60 -12.24 -1.68 -2.87
N ILE A 61 -11.26 -2.57 -3.11
CA ILE A 61 -9.85 -2.30 -2.76
C ILE A 61 -9.32 -1.05 -3.50
N GLY A 62 -9.50 -0.98 -4.82
CA GLY A 62 -9.00 0.14 -5.63
C GLY A 62 -9.54 1.51 -5.17
N PRO A 63 -10.87 1.69 -5.06
CA PRO A 63 -11.45 2.92 -4.54
C PRO A 63 -10.98 3.29 -3.12
N LEU A 64 -10.85 2.31 -2.23
CA LEU A 64 -10.36 2.54 -0.87
C LEU A 64 -8.89 2.98 -0.84
N GLU A 65 -8.04 2.40 -1.69
CA GLU A 65 -6.64 2.81 -1.85
C GLU A 65 -6.54 4.26 -2.35
N ILE A 66 -7.32 4.63 -3.37
CA ILE A 66 -7.35 6.01 -3.90
C ILE A 66 -7.83 6.97 -2.80
N MET A 67 -8.91 6.64 -2.12
CA MET A 67 -9.46 7.47 -1.04
C MET A 67 -8.42 7.66 0.08
N GLY A 68 -7.76 6.58 0.52
CA GLY A 68 -6.69 6.65 1.52
C GLY A 68 -5.51 7.51 1.06
N GLY A 69 -5.08 7.35 -0.20
CA GLY A 69 -3.99 8.14 -0.78
C GLY A 69 -4.34 9.63 -0.91
N VAL A 70 -5.57 9.97 -1.30
CA VAL A 70 -6.06 11.36 -1.35
C VAL A 70 -6.13 11.98 0.04
N LEU A 71 -6.59 11.24 1.05
CA LEU A 71 -6.60 11.71 2.45
C LEU A 71 -5.17 12.02 2.93
N LEU A 72 -4.19 11.16 2.61
CA LEU A 72 -2.78 11.40 2.93
C LEU A 72 -2.21 12.60 2.16
N LEU A 73 -2.57 12.76 0.89
CA LEU A 73 -2.14 13.86 0.04
C LEU A 73 -2.64 15.21 0.59
N LEU A 74 -3.93 15.32 0.86
CA LEU A 74 -4.56 16.52 1.42
C LEU A 74 -4.22 16.74 2.90
N GLY A 75 -3.72 15.71 3.57
CA GLY A 75 -3.39 15.76 4.99
C GLY A 75 -4.64 15.87 5.85
N LEU A 76 -5.61 15.02 5.56
CA LEU A 76 -6.85 14.84 6.32
C LEU A 76 -6.72 13.58 7.18
N PHE A 77 -6.94 13.70 8.48
CA PHE A 77 -6.90 12.60 9.45
C PHE A 77 -5.64 11.74 9.33
N LEU A 78 -4.46 12.37 9.29
CA LEU A 78 -3.18 11.72 8.94
C LEU A 78 -2.89 10.50 9.82
N LYS A 79 -3.22 10.58 11.12
CA LYS A 79 -2.99 9.47 12.04
C LYS A 79 -3.94 8.32 11.79
N GLN A 80 -5.23 8.58 11.57
CA GLN A 80 -6.25 7.57 11.35
C GLN A 80 -6.07 6.89 10.01
N ALA A 81 -5.80 7.66 8.94
CA ALA A 81 -5.50 7.13 7.62
C ALA A 81 -4.28 6.19 7.64
N ASN A 82 -3.19 6.58 8.31
CA ASN A 82 -2.01 5.72 8.43
C ASN A 82 -2.23 4.48 9.31
N LYS A 83 -3.10 4.54 10.33
CA LYS A 83 -3.46 3.34 11.10
C LYS A 83 -4.19 2.32 10.23
N ILE A 84 -5.15 2.78 9.44
CA ILE A 84 -5.86 1.92 8.48
C ILE A 84 -4.86 1.38 7.45
N ALA A 85 -3.95 2.22 6.95
CA ALA A 85 -2.92 1.79 6.02
C ALA A 85 -2.04 0.66 6.56
N ILE A 86 -1.58 0.76 7.81
CA ILE A 86 -0.81 -0.31 8.46
C ILE A 86 -1.62 -1.59 8.57
N ILE A 87 -2.91 -1.52 8.94
CA ILE A 87 -3.77 -2.69 9.04
C ILE A 87 -3.89 -3.38 7.68
N VAL A 88 -4.20 -2.61 6.63
CA VAL A 88 -4.35 -3.13 5.27
C VAL A 88 -3.05 -3.73 4.75
N LEU A 89 -1.92 -3.03 4.88
CA LEU A 89 -0.60 -3.54 4.48
C LEU A 89 -0.21 -4.80 5.25
N THR A 90 -0.52 -4.88 6.55
CA THR A 90 -0.26 -6.07 7.36
C THR A 90 -1.08 -7.26 6.86
N LEU A 91 -2.35 -7.04 6.50
CA LEU A 91 -3.19 -8.10 5.91
C LEU A 91 -2.61 -8.58 4.58
N PHE A 92 -2.10 -7.68 3.73
CA PHE A 92 -1.41 -8.06 2.50
C PHE A 92 -0.15 -8.89 2.77
N VAL A 93 0.71 -8.46 3.70
CA VAL A 93 1.92 -9.22 4.08
C VAL A 93 1.55 -10.62 4.57
N ILE A 94 0.50 -10.75 5.41
CA ILE A 94 0.03 -12.05 5.90
C ILE A 94 -0.46 -12.92 4.74
N GLY A 95 -1.25 -12.38 3.81
CA GLY A 95 -1.73 -13.11 2.64
C GLY A 95 -0.57 -13.62 1.77
N ILE A 96 0.40 -12.75 1.47
CA ILE A 96 1.57 -13.10 0.65
C ILE A 96 2.44 -14.15 1.36
N ALA A 97 2.69 -13.97 2.65
CA ALA A 97 3.46 -14.93 3.45
C ALA A 97 2.77 -16.30 3.51
N GLN A 98 1.44 -16.33 3.69
CA GLN A 98 0.68 -17.58 3.69
C GLN A 98 0.77 -18.29 2.34
N ALA A 99 0.62 -17.57 1.24
CA ALA A 99 0.67 -18.17 -0.08
C ALA A 99 2.09 -18.68 -0.42
N TRP A 100 3.12 -17.94 -0.01
CA TRP A 100 4.51 -18.39 -0.12
C TRP A 100 4.76 -19.70 0.65
N LEU A 101 4.24 -19.82 1.89
CA LEU A 101 4.36 -21.04 2.69
C LEU A 101 3.62 -22.24 2.09
N ARG A 102 2.54 -22.01 1.32
CA ARG A 102 1.81 -23.07 0.60
C ARG A 102 2.42 -23.40 -0.77
N GLY A 103 3.47 -22.69 -1.20
CA GLY A 103 4.07 -22.87 -2.51
C GLY A 103 3.13 -22.49 -3.66
N LEU A 104 2.15 -21.62 -3.41
CA LEU A 104 1.26 -21.11 -4.45
C LEU A 104 2.06 -20.12 -5.29
N ASP A 105 2.13 -20.34 -6.61
CA ASP A 105 2.74 -19.39 -7.54
C ASP A 105 1.71 -18.31 -7.88
N ILE A 106 1.69 -17.26 -7.06
CA ILE A 106 0.77 -16.14 -7.25
C ILE A 106 1.44 -15.09 -8.13
N ASP A 107 0.98 -15.03 -9.37
CA ASP A 107 1.25 -13.94 -10.31
C ASP A 107 0.38 -12.72 -9.93
N CYS A 108 0.62 -12.19 -8.74
CA CYS A 108 -0.24 -11.15 -8.17
C CYS A 108 0.17 -9.78 -8.67
N GLY A 109 -0.47 -9.35 -9.76
CA GLY A 109 -0.60 -7.94 -10.13
C GLY A 109 -1.34 -7.06 -9.11
N CYS A 110 -1.21 -7.36 -7.80
CA CYS A 110 -1.77 -6.61 -6.67
C CYS A 110 -1.18 -5.20 -6.55
N PHE A 111 -0.04 -4.94 -7.18
CA PHE A 111 0.56 -3.60 -7.27
C PHE A 111 0.79 -3.14 -8.72
N GLU A 112 0.96 -4.07 -9.66
CA GLU A 112 1.05 -3.83 -11.11
C GLU A 112 0.30 -4.93 -11.84
N ALA A 113 -0.91 -4.64 -12.31
CA ALA A 113 -1.62 -5.54 -13.22
C ALA A 113 -1.20 -5.20 -14.66
N ASP A 114 -0.01 -5.63 -15.06
CA ASP A 114 0.45 -5.56 -16.44
C ASP A 114 0.25 -6.92 -17.13
N PRO A 115 -0.73 -7.04 -18.06
CA PRO A 115 -0.96 -8.28 -18.80
C PRO A 115 0.18 -8.66 -19.77
N ASN A 116 1.18 -7.81 -19.96
CA ASN A 116 2.36 -8.07 -20.79
C ASN A 116 3.66 -8.27 -19.99
N ALA A 117 3.60 -8.26 -18.66
CA ALA A 117 4.79 -8.50 -17.85
C ALA A 117 5.27 -9.95 -18.03
N THR A 118 6.39 -10.12 -18.76
CA THR A 118 7.15 -11.37 -18.87
C THR A 118 8.10 -11.57 -17.68
N ASP A 119 7.78 -10.96 -16.54
CA ASP A 119 8.63 -11.06 -15.36
C ASP A 119 8.45 -12.46 -14.76
N GLY A 120 9.57 -13.11 -14.46
CA GLY A 120 9.58 -14.43 -13.83
C GLY A 120 8.85 -14.45 -12.49
N PRO A 121 8.78 -15.61 -11.81
CA PRO A 121 7.97 -15.81 -10.62
C PRO A 121 8.20 -14.71 -9.57
N MET A 122 7.11 -14.25 -8.96
CA MET A 122 7.11 -13.13 -8.01
C MET A 122 8.20 -13.31 -6.94
N ASN A 123 9.03 -12.29 -6.73
CA ASN A 123 10.01 -12.31 -5.65
C ASN A 123 9.32 -11.98 -4.31
N TYR A 124 8.74 -13.00 -3.67
CA TYR A 124 8.05 -12.90 -2.38
C TYR A 124 8.83 -12.11 -1.34
N ALA A 125 10.15 -12.34 -1.25
CA ALA A 125 11.01 -11.66 -0.28
C ALA A 125 11.10 -10.15 -0.53
N MET A 126 11.26 -9.73 -1.79
CA MET A 126 11.33 -8.32 -2.14
C MET A 126 9.98 -7.61 -1.94
N THR A 127 8.88 -8.28 -2.28
CA THR A 127 7.52 -7.77 -2.08
C THR A 127 7.22 -7.56 -0.60
N ILE A 128 7.53 -8.56 0.25
CA ILE A 128 7.35 -8.47 1.70
C ILE A 128 8.24 -7.36 2.28
N LEU A 129 9.50 -7.24 1.84
CA LEU A 129 10.42 -6.19 2.30
C LEU A 129 9.89 -4.79 1.97
N ARG A 130 9.38 -4.60 0.74
CA ARG A 130 8.74 -3.37 0.29
C ARG A 130 7.52 -3.02 1.16
N ASP A 131 6.67 -3.99 1.46
CA ASP A 131 5.47 -3.76 2.27
C ASP A 131 5.84 -3.44 3.73
N PHE A 132 6.88 -4.07 4.30
CA PHE A 132 7.44 -3.67 5.59
C PHE A 132 7.99 -2.24 5.58
N PHE A 133 8.63 -1.82 4.48
CA PHE A 133 9.08 -0.43 4.33
C PHE A 133 7.89 0.55 4.32
N TYR A 134 6.79 0.21 3.64
CA TYR A 134 5.57 1.02 3.66
C TYR A 134 4.94 1.09 5.06
N ILE A 135 4.87 -0.04 5.78
CA ILE A 135 4.40 -0.08 7.17
C ILE A 135 5.26 0.83 8.05
N PHE A 136 6.59 0.81 7.87
CA PHE A 136 7.51 1.68 8.59
C PHE A 136 7.24 3.16 8.30
N LEU A 137 7.05 3.55 7.03
CA LEU A 137 6.76 4.94 6.67
C LEU A 137 5.40 5.41 7.22
N SER A 138 4.37 4.57 7.16
CA SER A 138 3.07 4.87 7.77
C SER A 138 3.18 4.98 9.30
N GLY A 139 3.95 4.10 9.94
CA GLY A 139 4.25 4.17 11.37
C GLY A 139 4.97 5.46 11.75
N TRP A 140 5.99 5.85 10.98
CA TRP A 140 6.71 7.11 11.16
C TRP A 140 5.78 8.31 11.11
N THR A 141 4.84 8.32 10.15
CA THR A 141 3.87 9.41 9.97
C THR A 141 2.89 9.51 11.15
N ILE A 142 2.58 8.40 11.85
CA ILE A 142 1.77 8.43 13.07
C ILE A 142 2.51 9.11 14.22
N PHE A 143 3.79 8.81 14.40
CA PHE A 143 4.62 9.36 15.48
C PHE A 143 5.02 10.82 15.22
N ARG A 144 5.38 11.16 13.98
CA ARG A 144 5.81 12.50 13.57
C ARG A 144 5.10 12.93 12.27
N PRO A 145 3.82 13.30 12.33
CA PRO A 145 3.06 13.71 11.16
C PRO A 145 3.58 15.04 10.60
N PHE A 146 3.75 15.10 9.27
CA PHE A 146 4.08 16.35 8.58
C PHE A 146 2.81 17.21 8.37
N LYS A 147 2.65 18.21 9.24
CA LYS A 147 1.44 19.07 9.29
C LYS A 147 1.51 20.32 8.42
N LYS A 148 2.70 20.73 7.97
CA LYS A 148 2.87 21.86 7.05
C LYS A 148 2.23 21.42 5.72
N PHE A 149 1.16 22.08 5.26
CA PHE A 149 0.28 21.65 4.15
C PHE A 149 -0.78 20.57 4.46
N ALA A 150 -1.12 20.34 5.73
CA ALA A 150 -2.30 19.53 6.07
C ALA A 150 -3.54 20.41 6.20
N ILE A 151 -4.65 20.01 5.58
CA ILE A 151 -5.95 20.70 5.74
C ILE A 151 -6.54 20.41 7.12
N TYR A 152 -6.48 19.15 7.57
CA TYR A 152 -6.97 18.72 8.89
C TYR A 152 -6.13 17.54 9.41
N PRO A 153 -4.98 17.80 10.07
CA PRO A 153 -3.98 16.79 10.39
C PRO A 153 -4.42 15.72 11.39
#